data_AF-A0A3B4WRZ7-F1
#
_entry.id   AF-A0A3B4WRZ7-F1
#
_cell.length_a   1.000
_cell.length_b   1.000
_cell.length_c   1.000
_cell.angle_alpha   90.00
_cell.angle_beta   90.00
_cell.angle_gamma   90.00
#
_symmetry.space_group_name_H-M   'P 1'
#
loop_
_entity.id
_entity.type
_entity.pdbx_description
1 polymer ?
#
loop_
_entity_poly.entity_id
_entity_poly.type
_entity_poly.pdbx_seq_one_letter_code
_entity_poly.pdbx_strand_id
1 'polypeptide(L)'
;TWEDCDICIQVSETECDLSTYLVPYDRWATYLANVVTDQSDDIENSPHTYSPHFNPYRDSSAPTYSVEAADGGRVMVNITDPLTSYHERGRQLSIRDVLKSDLKYKISYYKSGNTRMASTHSVAELKLDAGESYCFMVAAYIPSRPKATQQGAWSQQLCSTSDSSAPPVFILLTVLIIVIIVTVLCCRCCQRRKTLHTTQSSTPI
;
A
#
# COMPACT_ATOMS: atom_id res chain seq x y z
N THR A 1 -31.32 -22.41 10.09
CA THR A 1 -32.16 -21.82 11.15
C THR A 1 -31.58 -20.47 11.48
N TRP A 2 -32.43 -19.48 11.72
CA TRP A 2 -31.97 -18.15 12.11
C TRP A 2 -31.46 -18.18 13.55
N GLU A 3 -30.37 -17.47 13.82
CA GLU A 3 -29.88 -17.20 15.16
C GLU A 3 -30.22 -15.73 15.48
N ASP A 4 -30.88 -15.51 16.60
CA ASP A 4 -31.21 -14.16 17.06
C ASP A 4 -29.93 -13.46 17.52
N CYS A 5 -29.78 -12.20 17.13
CA CYS A 5 -28.62 -11.38 17.43
C CYS A 5 -28.88 -10.56 18.70
N ASP A 6 -28.41 -11.04 19.85
CA ASP A 6 -28.68 -10.40 21.14
C ASP A 6 -27.96 -9.04 21.33
N ILE A 7 -27.01 -8.72 20.46
CA ILE A 7 -26.13 -7.55 20.59
C ILE A 7 -26.64 -6.30 19.86
N CYS A 8 -27.67 -6.43 19.01
CA CYS A 8 -28.21 -5.34 18.20
C CYS A 8 -29.74 -5.32 18.22
N ILE A 9 -30.32 -5.42 19.42
CA ILE A 9 -31.77 -5.41 19.65
C ILE A 9 -32.20 -4.01 20.05
N GLN A 10 -33.23 -3.48 19.38
CA GLN A 10 -33.84 -2.17 19.70
C GLN A 10 -32.81 -1.02 19.74
N VAL A 11 -31.86 -1.07 18.81
CA VAL A 11 -30.80 -0.08 18.64
C VAL A 11 -31.23 1.04 17.68
N SER A 12 -30.70 2.24 17.89
CA SER A 12 -30.89 3.39 16.98
C SER A 12 -29.76 3.51 15.96
N GLU A 13 -28.69 2.76 16.19
CA GLU A 13 -27.47 2.67 15.41
C GLU A 13 -27.76 2.03 14.05
N THR A 14 -27.10 2.54 13.01
CA THR A 14 -27.20 2.01 11.65
C THR A 14 -26.13 0.97 11.33
N GLU A 15 -25.45 0.46 12.37
CA GLU A 15 -24.37 -0.53 12.27
C GLU A 15 -24.47 -1.55 13.40
N CYS A 16 -24.03 -2.78 13.13
CA CYS A 16 -24.06 -3.89 14.07
C CYS A 16 -22.84 -4.79 13.86
N ASP A 17 -22.06 -5.03 14.93
CA ASP A 17 -20.87 -5.87 14.86
C ASP A 17 -21.19 -7.35 15.09
N LEU A 18 -21.35 -8.11 14.01
CA LEU A 18 -21.64 -9.55 14.07
C LEU A 18 -20.40 -10.44 14.22
N SER A 19 -19.22 -9.89 14.47
CA SER A 19 -17.94 -10.66 14.46
C SER A 19 -17.93 -11.87 15.39
N THR A 20 -18.72 -11.86 16.47
CA THR A 20 -18.84 -12.96 17.44
C THR A 20 -19.69 -14.13 16.93
N TYR A 21 -20.59 -13.90 15.98
CA TYR A 21 -21.49 -14.92 15.41
C TYR A 21 -20.91 -15.56 14.14
N LEU A 22 -19.85 -14.96 13.59
CA LEU A 22 -19.22 -15.42 12.37
C LEU A 22 -18.11 -16.44 12.68
N VAL A 23 -18.11 -17.57 11.98
CA VAL A 23 -17.06 -18.58 12.07
C VAL A 23 -16.07 -18.35 10.93
N PRO A 24 -14.88 -17.78 11.21
CA PRO A 24 -13.99 -17.31 10.16
C PRO A 24 -13.28 -18.43 9.38
N TYR A 25 -13.31 -19.66 9.91
CA TYR A 25 -12.66 -20.84 9.32
C TYR A 25 -13.60 -21.68 8.45
N ASP A 26 -14.90 -21.41 8.49
CA ASP A 26 -15.89 -22.21 7.78
C ASP A 26 -16.02 -21.74 6.32
N ARG A 27 -15.35 -22.48 5.43
CA ARG A 27 -15.38 -22.23 3.98
C ARG A 27 -16.70 -22.62 3.30
N TRP A 28 -17.61 -23.30 3.99
CA TRP A 28 -18.93 -23.70 3.49
C TRP A 28 -20.05 -22.83 4.07
N ALA A 29 -19.82 -22.15 5.19
CA ALA A 29 -20.78 -21.21 5.76
C ALA A 29 -21.19 -20.14 4.76
N THR A 30 -22.43 -19.70 4.83
CA THR A 30 -22.91 -18.53 4.11
C THR A 30 -23.85 -17.81 5.05
N TYR A 31 -23.43 -16.63 5.49
CA TYR A 31 -24.17 -15.82 6.43
C TYR A 31 -25.09 -14.86 5.67
N LEU A 32 -26.25 -14.63 6.26
CA LEU A 32 -27.24 -13.66 5.83
C LEU A 32 -27.70 -12.92 7.09
N ALA A 33 -27.69 -11.60 7.07
CA ALA A 33 -28.24 -10.79 8.14
C ALA A 33 -29.65 -10.35 7.75
N ASN A 34 -30.56 -10.35 8.73
CA ASN A 34 -31.89 -9.78 8.59
C ASN A 34 -31.99 -8.53 9.49
N VAL A 35 -32.32 -7.38 8.90
CA VAL A 35 -32.49 -6.13 9.63
C VAL A 35 -33.98 -5.81 9.68
N VAL A 36 -34.52 -5.65 10.89
CA VAL A 36 -35.94 -5.36 11.15
C VAL A 36 -36.04 -3.97 11.78
N THR A 37 -36.88 -3.09 11.21
CA THR A 37 -36.93 -1.66 11.62
C THR A 37 -38.12 -1.28 12.50
N ASP A 38 -39.14 -2.13 12.56
CA ASP A 38 -40.34 -1.89 13.37
C ASP A 38 -40.56 -3.15 14.21
N GLN A 39 -40.66 -2.99 15.53
CA GLN A 39 -40.98 -4.09 16.43
C GLN A 39 -42.42 -3.91 16.89
N SER A 40 -43.36 -4.12 15.97
CA SER A 40 -44.70 -4.52 16.39
C SER A 40 -44.61 -5.92 17.03
N ASP A 41 -45.60 -6.32 17.83
CA ASP A 41 -45.63 -7.66 18.45
C ASP A 41 -45.54 -8.81 17.41
N ASP A 42 -45.70 -8.49 16.12
CA ASP A 42 -45.58 -9.39 14.98
C ASP A 42 -44.28 -9.13 14.18
N ILE A 43 -43.19 -9.77 14.63
CA ILE A 43 -41.88 -9.73 13.97
C ILE A 43 -41.94 -10.31 12.55
N GLU A 44 -42.83 -11.28 12.28
CA GLU A 44 -42.93 -11.94 10.98
C GLU A 44 -43.45 -10.99 9.89
N ASN A 45 -44.36 -10.08 10.27
CA ASN A 45 -44.95 -9.10 9.35
C ASN A 45 -44.26 -7.72 9.38
N SER A 46 -43.22 -7.56 10.20
CA SER A 46 -42.50 -6.30 10.33
C SER A 46 -41.61 -6.03 9.11
N PRO A 47 -41.46 -4.76 8.67
CA PRO A 47 -40.58 -4.40 7.57
C PRO A 47 -39.16 -4.84 7.85
N HIS A 48 -38.59 -5.59 6.92
CA HIS A 48 -37.26 -6.15 7.06
C HIS A 48 -36.50 -6.16 5.73
N THR A 49 -35.17 -6.26 5.81
CA THR A 49 -34.28 -6.33 4.66
C THR A 49 -33.14 -7.29 4.93
N TYR A 50 -32.79 -8.08 3.92
CA TYR A 50 -31.69 -9.02 3.98
C TYR A 50 -30.39 -8.41 3.44
N SER A 51 -29.28 -8.74 4.08
CA SER A 51 -27.95 -8.43 3.53
C SER A 51 -27.65 -9.27 2.28
N PRO A 52 -26.62 -8.93 1.50
CA PRO A 52 -25.99 -9.89 0.60
C PRO A 52 -25.46 -11.11 1.38
N HIS A 53 -25.28 -12.23 0.66
CA HIS A 53 -24.57 -13.38 1.20
C HIS A 53 -23.12 -13.00 1.53
N PHE A 54 -22.66 -13.41 2.70
CA PHE A 54 -21.32 -13.11 3.18
C PHE A 54 -20.61 -14.39 3.66
N ASN A 55 -19.34 -14.54 3.31
CA ASN A 55 -18.50 -15.58 3.90
C ASN A 55 -17.14 -14.96 4.30
N PRO A 56 -16.86 -14.83 5.62
CA PRO A 56 -15.61 -14.24 6.09
C PRO A 56 -14.35 -15.02 5.67
N TYR A 57 -14.48 -16.33 5.45
CA TYR A 57 -13.41 -17.16 4.89
C TYR A 57 -13.14 -16.83 3.42
N ARG A 58 -14.08 -16.31 2.63
CA ARG A 58 -13.95 -16.03 1.18
C ARG A 58 -13.68 -14.56 0.87
N ASP A 59 -14.22 -13.67 1.68
CA ASP A 59 -14.16 -12.23 1.46
C ASP A 59 -13.06 -11.62 2.34
N SER A 60 -11.88 -11.35 1.74
CA SER A 60 -10.71 -10.83 2.45
C SER A 60 -10.28 -9.46 1.92
N SER A 61 -9.87 -8.57 2.82
CA SER A 61 -9.31 -7.26 2.49
C SER A 61 -7.94 -7.36 1.81
N ALA A 62 -7.54 -6.28 1.13
CA ALA A 62 -6.23 -6.19 0.49
C ALA A 62 -5.11 -6.04 1.54
N PRO A 63 -3.98 -6.75 1.39
CA PRO A 63 -2.87 -6.68 2.35
C PRO A 63 -1.99 -5.44 2.12
N THR A 64 -1.22 -5.07 3.15
CA THR A 64 -0.17 -4.04 3.07
C THR A 64 1.20 -4.70 2.93
N TYR A 65 2.16 -3.99 2.35
CA TYR A 65 3.49 -4.52 2.09
C TYR A 65 4.54 -3.41 1.95
N SER A 66 5.80 -3.77 2.15
CA SER A 66 6.98 -2.95 1.83
C SER A 66 7.84 -3.65 0.78
N VAL A 67 8.64 -2.85 0.07
CA VAL A 67 9.64 -3.33 -0.89
C VAL A 67 10.98 -2.72 -0.50
N GLU A 68 11.94 -3.58 -0.20
CA GLU A 68 13.28 -3.18 0.26
C GLU A 68 14.34 -3.71 -0.71
N ALA A 69 15.38 -2.93 -0.96
CA ALA A 69 16.51 -3.38 -1.76
C ALA A 69 17.30 -4.46 -1.01
N ALA A 70 17.70 -5.51 -1.72
CA ALA A 70 18.56 -6.58 -1.23
C ALA A 70 19.82 -6.71 -2.09
N ASP A 71 20.83 -7.43 -1.60
CA ASP A 71 22.12 -7.54 -2.27
C ASP A 71 22.00 -8.17 -3.66
N GLY A 72 22.83 -7.68 -4.60
CA GLY A 72 22.95 -8.28 -5.94
C GLY A 72 21.74 -8.09 -6.85
N GLY A 73 21.07 -6.93 -6.78
CA GLY A 73 19.96 -6.58 -7.67
C GLY A 73 18.66 -7.33 -7.35
N ARG A 74 18.51 -7.74 -6.10
CA ARG A 74 17.30 -8.41 -5.60
C ARG A 74 16.50 -7.41 -4.78
N VAL A 75 15.20 -7.66 -4.67
CA VAL A 75 14.34 -6.93 -3.75
C VAL A 75 13.62 -7.91 -2.84
N MET A 76 13.42 -7.48 -1.60
CA MET A 76 12.65 -8.20 -0.62
C MET A 76 11.27 -7.55 -0.51
N VAL A 77 10.23 -8.33 -0.79
CA VAL A 77 8.83 -7.92 -0.63
C VAL A 77 8.33 -8.51 0.68
N ASN A 78 8.08 -7.65 1.66
CA ASN A 78 7.58 -8.03 2.98
C ASN A 78 6.09 -7.69 3.06
N ILE A 79 5.25 -8.72 3.18
CA ILE A 79 3.79 -8.58 3.24
C ILE A 79 3.36 -8.68 4.71
N THR A 80 2.63 -7.68 5.17
CA THR A 80 2.10 -7.65 6.53
C THR A 80 0.76 -8.37 6.55
N ASP A 81 0.65 -9.40 7.39
CA ASP A 81 -0.62 -10.14 7.57
C ASP A 81 -1.66 -9.20 8.23
N PRO A 82 -2.77 -8.84 7.56
CA PRO A 82 -3.77 -7.96 8.15
C PRO A 82 -4.41 -8.54 9.42
N LEU A 83 -4.75 -7.67 10.37
CA LEU A 83 -5.58 -8.02 11.51
C LEU A 83 -7.03 -8.26 11.06
N THR A 84 -7.71 -9.19 11.71
CA THR A 84 -9.12 -9.50 11.49
C THR A 84 -9.96 -8.97 12.66
N SER A 85 -11.26 -8.83 12.48
CA SER A 85 -12.18 -8.50 13.59
C SER A 85 -12.33 -9.65 14.60
N TYR A 86 -11.79 -10.83 14.30
CA TYR A 86 -11.92 -12.00 15.15
C TYR A 86 -10.94 -12.00 16.33
N HIS A 87 -11.46 -12.33 17.51
CA HIS A 87 -10.69 -12.41 18.74
C HIS A 87 -10.79 -13.80 19.34
N GLU A 88 -9.65 -14.38 19.72
CA GLU A 88 -9.59 -15.63 20.46
C GLU A 88 -8.91 -15.38 21.80
N ARG A 89 -9.61 -15.67 22.91
CA ARG A 89 -9.09 -15.51 24.28
C ARG A 89 -8.52 -14.11 24.56
N GLY A 90 -9.18 -13.07 24.05
CA GLY A 90 -8.78 -11.67 24.23
C GLY A 90 -7.64 -11.19 23.30
N ARG A 91 -7.12 -12.04 22.41
CA ARG A 91 -6.14 -11.66 21.39
C ARG A 91 -6.82 -11.50 20.03
N GLN A 92 -6.61 -10.36 19.38
CA GLN A 92 -7.01 -10.16 17.99
C GLN A 92 -6.18 -11.06 17.06
N LEU A 93 -6.84 -11.81 16.19
CA LEU A 93 -6.19 -12.72 15.25
C LEU A 93 -5.86 -12.01 13.93
N SER A 94 -4.69 -12.32 13.37
CA SER A 94 -4.35 -11.97 11.99
C SER A 94 -5.02 -12.93 11.00
N ILE A 95 -5.07 -12.55 9.73
CA ILE A 95 -5.57 -13.44 8.66
C ILE A 95 -4.75 -14.74 8.58
N ARG A 96 -3.47 -14.70 8.95
CA ARG A 96 -2.57 -15.86 9.04
C ARG A 96 -2.94 -16.79 10.17
N ASP A 97 -3.30 -16.26 11.34
CA ASP A 97 -3.78 -17.07 12.46
C ASP A 97 -5.05 -17.84 12.06
N VAL A 98 -5.90 -17.20 11.25
CA VAL A 98 -7.17 -17.77 10.78
C VAL A 98 -6.97 -18.82 9.69
N LEU A 99 -6.32 -18.45 8.59
CA LEU A 99 -6.20 -19.28 7.39
C LEU A 99 -4.97 -20.20 7.40
N LYS A 100 -4.02 -19.96 8.30
CA LYS A 100 -2.82 -20.78 8.53
C LYS A 100 -2.05 -21.03 7.23
N SER A 101 -1.81 -22.30 6.90
CA SER A 101 -1.09 -22.73 5.70
C SER A 101 -1.87 -22.56 4.40
N ASP A 102 -3.18 -22.28 4.49
CA ASP A 102 -3.99 -22.06 3.30
C ASP A 102 -3.80 -20.66 2.72
N LEU A 103 -3.36 -19.71 3.56
CA LEU A 103 -3.02 -18.37 3.09
C LEU A 103 -1.66 -18.37 2.40
N LYS A 104 -1.66 -17.89 1.17
CA LYS A 104 -0.50 -17.39 0.45
C LYS A 104 -0.78 -15.96 0.00
N TYR A 105 0.23 -15.31 -0.54
CA TYR A 105 0.07 -14.08 -1.30
C TYR A 105 0.49 -14.30 -2.74
N LYS A 106 -0.14 -13.55 -3.64
CA LYS A 106 0.31 -13.33 -5.00
C LYS A 106 0.93 -11.95 -5.09
N ILE A 107 2.08 -11.88 -5.75
CA ILE A 107 2.77 -10.64 -6.07
C ILE A 107 2.70 -10.47 -7.57
N SER A 108 2.09 -9.39 -8.04
CA SER A 108 2.20 -8.92 -9.42
C SER A 108 3.25 -7.84 -9.46
N TYR A 109 4.24 -7.97 -10.34
CA TYR A 109 5.27 -6.97 -10.51
C TYR A 109 5.61 -6.80 -11.98
N TYR A 110 5.83 -5.57 -12.40
CA TYR A 110 5.97 -5.27 -13.82
C TYR A 110 6.94 -4.12 -14.08
N LYS A 111 7.57 -4.17 -15.25
CA LYS A 111 8.35 -3.07 -15.83
C LYS A 111 7.90 -2.82 -17.27
N SER A 112 7.70 -1.57 -17.67
CA SER A 112 7.43 -1.18 -19.06
C SER A 112 6.41 -2.08 -19.80
N GLY A 113 5.33 -2.49 -19.12
CA GLY A 113 4.28 -3.37 -19.66
C GLY A 113 4.54 -4.89 -19.58
N ASN A 114 5.75 -5.32 -19.20
CA ASN A 114 6.06 -6.74 -18.97
C ASN A 114 5.69 -7.14 -17.53
N THR A 115 4.60 -7.90 -17.38
CA THR A 115 4.08 -8.35 -16.09
C THR A 115 4.59 -9.73 -15.73
N ARG A 116 5.07 -9.87 -14.49
CA ARG A 116 5.49 -11.13 -13.87
C ARG A 116 4.67 -11.37 -12.61
N MET A 117 4.51 -12.63 -12.25
CA MET A 117 3.79 -13.04 -11.03
C MET A 117 4.62 -14.00 -10.20
N ALA A 118 4.50 -13.88 -8.87
CA ALA A 118 5.10 -14.80 -7.90
C ALA A 118 4.08 -15.12 -6.79
N SER A 119 4.31 -16.21 -6.05
CA SER A 119 3.53 -16.53 -4.85
C SER A 119 4.44 -16.87 -3.68
N THR A 120 4.09 -16.38 -2.49
CA THR A 120 4.83 -16.59 -1.25
C THR A 120 3.90 -16.73 -0.05
N HIS A 121 4.42 -17.06 1.13
CA HIS A 121 3.67 -17.00 2.38
C HIS A 121 3.57 -15.57 2.90
N SER A 122 4.70 -14.89 3.17
CA SER A 122 4.71 -13.48 3.64
C SER A 122 5.91 -12.67 3.15
N VAL A 123 7.04 -13.33 2.83
CA VAL A 123 8.26 -12.67 2.34
C VAL A 123 8.68 -13.28 1.02
N ALA A 124 9.00 -12.46 0.02
CA ALA A 124 9.53 -12.93 -1.26
C ALA A 124 10.80 -12.18 -1.64
N GLU A 125 11.82 -12.93 -2.04
CA GLU A 125 13.00 -12.38 -2.68
C GLU A 125 12.83 -12.46 -4.21
N LEU A 126 12.82 -11.31 -4.88
CA LEU A 126 12.62 -11.19 -6.31
C LEU A 126 13.88 -10.64 -6.98
N LYS A 127 14.35 -11.32 -8.02
CA LYS A 127 15.45 -10.84 -8.85
C LYS A 127 14.93 -9.88 -9.91
N LEU A 128 15.43 -8.64 -9.90
CA LEU A 128 15.04 -7.61 -10.85
C LEU A 128 16.16 -7.34 -11.84
N ASP A 129 15.78 -6.75 -12.98
CA ASP A 129 16.74 -6.31 -13.98
C ASP A 129 17.36 -4.98 -13.51
N ALA A 130 18.69 -4.87 -13.54
CA ALA A 130 19.40 -3.71 -13.02
C ALA A 130 19.08 -2.42 -13.80
N GLY A 131 18.92 -1.30 -13.09
CA GLY A 131 18.65 0.02 -13.68
C GLY A 131 17.18 0.26 -14.08
N GLU A 132 16.31 -0.75 -13.94
CA GLU A 132 14.91 -0.66 -14.30
C GLU A 132 14.03 -0.31 -13.10
N SER A 133 12.95 0.46 -13.35
CA SER A 133 11.92 0.74 -12.35
C SER A 133 10.82 -0.31 -12.41
N TYR A 134 10.45 -0.87 -11.26
CA TYR A 134 9.36 -1.84 -11.14
C TYR A 134 8.24 -1.30 -10.28
N CYS A 135 7.01 -1.65 -10.63
CA CYS A 135 5.84 -1.48 -9.77
C CYS A 135 5.34 -2.83 -9.28
N PHE A 136 4.83 -2.85 -8.05
CA PHE A 136 4.40 -4.03 -7.32
C PHE A 136 2.95 -3.87 -6.88
N MET A 137 2.23 -4.99 -6.79
CA MET A 137 0.92 -5.12 -6.17
C MET A 137 0.82 -6.50 -5.55
N VAL A 138 0.14 -6.62 -4.41
CA VAL A 138 -0.03 -7.89 -3.69
C VAL A 138 -1.49 -8.18 -3.40
N ALA A 139 -1.87 -9.44 -3.41
CA ALA A 139 -3.22 -9.89 -3.07
C ALA A 139 -3.16 -11.18 -2.24
N ALA A 140 -4.08 -11.33 -1.30
CA ALA A 140 -4.31 -12.61 -0.64
C ALA A 140 -4.63 -13.68 -1.70
N TYR A 141 -4.02 -14.85 -1.56
CA TYR A 141 -4.19 -15.96 -2.48
C TYR A 141 -4.36 -17.26 -1.68
N ILE A 142 -5.53 -17.88 -1.77
CA ILE A 142 -5.88 -19.08 -1.00
C ILE A 142 -6.16 -20.20 -1.99
N PRO A 143 -5.16 -21.07 -2.27
CA PRO A 143 -5.26 -22.07 -3.34
C PRO A 143 -6.38 -23.08 -3.14
N SER A 144 -6.80 -23.37 -1.91
CA SER A 144 -7.87 -24.33 -1.64
C SER A 144 -9.26 -23.86 -2.08
N ARG A 145 -9.45 -22.54 -2.27
CA ARG A 145 -10.74 -21.96 -2.67
C ARG A 145 -11.06 -22.30 -4.15
N PRO A 146 -12.34 -22.25 -4.55
CA PRO A 146 -12.72 -22.28 -5.96
C PRO A 146 -12.02 -21.17 -6.76
N LYS A 147 -11.62 -21.46 -8.02
CA LYS A 147 -10.81 -20.56 -8.87
C LYS A 147 -11.27 -19.10 -8.86
N ALA A 148 -12.59 -18.86 -8.92
CA ALA A 148 -13.17 -17.51 -8.93
C ALA A 148 -12.93 -16.70 -7.65
N THR A 149 -12.60 -17.36 -6.54
CA THR A 149 -12.46 -16.76 -5.20
C THR A 149 -11.08 -17.00 -4.58
N GLN A 150 -10.16 -17.63 -5.33
CA GLN A 150 -8.80 -17.88 -4.82
C GLN A 150 -8.04 -16.60 -4.55
N GLN A 151 -8.34 -15.52 -5.28
CA GLN A 151 -7.63 -14.26 -5.18
C GLN A 151 -8.52 -13.20 -4.54
N GLY A 152 -7.99 -12.53 -3.51
CA GLY A 152 -8.62 -11.35 -2.91
C GLY A 152 -8.37 -10.06 -3.69
N ALA A 153 -8.75 -8.94 -3.09
CA ALA A 153 -8.49 -7.63 -3.66
C ALA A 153 -6.97 -7.34 -3.74
N TRP A 154 -6.57 -6.62 -4.79
CA TRP A 154 -5.21 -6.13 -4.92
C TRP A 154 -4.95 -4.95 -3.98
N SER A 155 -3.74 -4.89 -3.43
CA SER A 155 -3.22 -3.76 -2.67
C SER A 155 -3.04 -2.52 -3.52
N GLN A 156 -2.76 -1.40 -2.85
CA GLN A 156 -2.18 -0.25 -3.52
C GLN A 156 -0.85 -0.59 -4.20
N GLN A 157 -0.57 0.11 -5.29
CA GLN A 157 0.65 -0.06 -6.05
C GLN A 157 1.81 0.72 -5.43
N LEU A 158 2.98 0.10 -5.33
CA LEU A 158 4.23 0.73 -4.94
C LEU A 158 5.24 0.57 -6.07
N CYS A 159 5.93 1.65 -6.45
CA CYS A 159 6.94 1.62 -7.51
C CYS A 159 8.30 2.00 -6.95
N SER A 160 9.33 1.24 -7.32
CA SER A 160 10.72 1.60 -7.05
C SER A 160 11.10 2.75 -7.98
N THR A 161 11.49 3.90 -7.45
CA THR A 161 12.10 4.97 -8.24
C THR A 161 13.53 4.56 -8.58
N SER A 162 13.85 4.42 -9.88
CA SER A 162 15.25 4.42 -10.30
C SER A 162 15.83 5.80 -10.01
N ASP A 163 16.76 5.88 -9.04
CA ASP A 163 17.45 7.11 -8.67
C ASP A 163 18.11 7.76 -9.90
N SER A 164 17.42 8.73 -10.49
CA SER A 164 17.97 9.61 -11.53
C SER A 164 17.40 11.02 -11.45
N SER A 165 16.99 11.45 -10.27
CA SER A 165 16.78 12.87 -9.98
C SER A 165 17.50 13.20 -8.69
N ALA A 166 18.73 13.69 -8.83
CA ALA A 166 19.37 14.43 -7.76
C ALA A 166 18.36 15.48 -7.23
N PRO A 167 18.18 15.61 -5.90
CA PRO A 167 17.25 16.59 -5.38
C PRO A 167 17.58 17.97 -5.91
N PRO A 168 16.59 18.83 -6.23
CA PRO A 168 16.79 20.14 -6.85
C PRO A 168 17.73 21.07 -6.07
N VAL A 169 18.04 20.72 -4.82
CA VAL A 169 19.05 21.35 -3.97
C VAL A 169 20.45 21.35 -4.62
N PHE A 170 20.88 20.26 -5.26
CA PHE A 170 22.21 20.21 -5.90
C PHE A 170 22.27 21.07 -7.17
N ILE A 171 21.16 21.21 -7.90
CA ILE A 171 21.06 22.10 -9.06
C ILE A 171 21.17 23.56 -8.61
N LEU A 172 20.48 23.93 -7.53
CA LEU A 172 20.55 25.29 -6.99
C LEU A 172 21.97 25.63 -6.51
N LEU A 173 22.64 24.70 -5.82
CA LEU A 173 23.99 24.92 -5.28
C LEU A 173 25.03 25.08 -6.40
N THR A 174 24.95 24.26 -7.45
CA THR A 174 25.86 24.32 -8.60
C THR A 174 25.70 25.62 -9.39
N VAL A 175 24.46 26.07 -9.62
CA VAL A 175 24.20 27.37 -10.27
C VAL A 175 24.75 28.53 -9.46
N LEU A 176 24.57 28.52 -8.12
CA LEU A 176 25.09 29.56 -7.24
C LEU A 176 26.62 29.68 -7.33
N ILE A 177 27.33 28.54 -7.32
CA ILE A 177 28.80 28.50 -7.42
C ILE A 177 29.27 29.09 -8.76
N ILE A 178 28.61 28.75 -9.87
CA ILE A 178 28.96 29.28 -11.20
C ILE A 178 28.81 30.79 -11.24
N VAL A 179 27.72 31.34 -10.69
CA VAL A 179 27.49 32.80 -10.63
C VAL A 179 28.59 33.51 -9.83
N ILE A 180 29.02 32.93 -8.70
CA ILE A 180 30.12 33.49 -7.89
C ILE A 180 31.44 33.48 -8.66
N ILE A 181 31.76 32.39 -9.37
CA ILE A 181 33.00 32.30 -10.16
C ILE A 181 32.99 33.33 -11.29
N VAL A 182 31.89 33.43 -12.03
CA VAL A 182 31.75 34.40 -13.14
C VAL A 182 31.85 35.83 -12.63
N THR A 183 31.16 36.16 -11.53
CA THR A 183 31.23 37.51 -10.95
C THR A 183 32.64 37.85 -10.49
N VAL A 184 33.36 36.95 -9.81
CA VAL A 184 34.76 37.17 -9.40
C VAL A 184 35.67 37.34 -10.62
N LEU A 185 35.52 36.52 -11.65
CA LEU A 185 36.30 36.63 -12.90
C LEU A 185 36.02 37.95 -13.61
N CYS A 186 34.76 38.35 -13.75
CA CYS A 186 34.36 39.64 -14.32
C CYS A 186 34.90 40.81 -13.48
N CYS A 187 34.80 40.76 -12.15
CA CYS A 187 35.34 41.80 -11.27
C CYS A 187 36.86 41.91 -11.38
N ARG A 188 37.60 40.80 -11.44
CA ARG A 188 39.06 40.81 -11.62
C ARG A 188 39.50 41.28 -13.00
N CYS A 189 38.74 40.96 -14.05
CA CYS A 189 38.97 41.50 -15.40
C CYS A 189 38.68 43.00 -15.48
N CYS A 190 37.63 43.49 -14.82
CA CYS A 190 37.31 44.91 -14.73
C CYS A 190 38.33 45.70 -13.90
N GLN A 191 38.86 45.13 -12.82
CA GLN A 191 39.92 45.77 -12.03
C GLN A 191 41.24 45.85 -12.79
N ARG A 192 41.64 44.80 -13.53
CA ARG A 192 42.85 44.83 -14.38
C ARG A 192 42.77 45.87 -15.50
N ARG A 193 41.58 46.14 -16.06
CA ARG A 193 41.39 47.21 -17.05
C ARG A 193 41.48 48.62 -16.45
N LYS A 194 41.07 48.82 -15.19
CA LYS A 194 41.18 50.13 -14.51
C LYS A 194 42.62 50.50 -14.15
N THR A 195 43.48 49.53 -13.82
CA THR A 195 44.90 49.77 -13.56
C THR A 195 45.71 50.16 -14.81
N LEU A 196 45.28 49.78 -16.02
CA LEU A 196 45.99 50.14 -17.26
C LEU A 196 45.68 51.59 -17.72
N HIS A 197 44.48 52.10 -17.43
CA HIS A 197 44.06 53.45 -17.85
C HIS A 197 44.53 54.60 -16.93
N THR A 198 45.13 54.30 -15.76
CA THR A 198 45.53 55.33 -14.78
C THR A 198 47.03 55.69 -14.86
N THR A 199 47.79 55.19 -15.86
CA THR A 199 49.23 55.50 -16.01
C THR A 199 49.55 56.36 -17.26
N GLN A 200 48.54 56.95 -17.91
CA GLN A 200 48.74 57.92 -19.00
C GLN A 200 47.81 59.13 -18.84
N SER A 201 48.01 59.93 -17.80
CA SER A 201 47.68 61.36 -17.85
C SER A 201 48.44 62.09 -16.75
N SER A 202 49.63 62.57 -17.10
CA SER A 202 50.32 63.64 -16.40
C SER A 202 50.96 64.50 -17.49
N THR A 203 50.19 65.42 -18.06
CA THR A 203 50.71 66.48 -18.94
C THR A 203 51.08 67.72 -18.12
N PRO A 204 52.05 68.50 -18.59
CA PRO A 204 52.70 69.57 -17.83
C PRO A 204 51.93 70.89 -17.92
N ILE A 205 51.97 71.69 -16.85
CA ILE A 205 52.15 73.15 -16.85
C ILE A 205 52.99 73.49 -15.62
#